data_AF-A0A378FM80-F1
#
_entry.id   AF-A0A378FM80-F1
#
_cell.length_a   1.000
_cell.length_b   1.000
_cell.length_c   1.000
_cell.angle_alpha   90.00
_cell.angle_beta   90.00
_cell.angle_gamma   90.00
#
_symmetry.space_group_name_H-M   'P 1'
#
loop_
_entity.id
_entity.type
_entity.pdbx_description
1 polymer ?
#
loop_
_entity_poly.entity_id
_entity_poly.type
_entity_poly.pdbx_seq_one_letter_code
_entity_poly.pdbx_strand_id
1 'polypeptide(L)'
;MTLTDNQRRRDALEKEVAALKEEGLLILGQVKALTQQLQRDTEAAGRLAEEEQALTKAWQETCASLHITRDIAQEINNWMQEQERYEQQLYQLSQRLMLQSQLNDQQALERQAEQQLAATRQGLESALQALALSLPAEGTEAAWLHARESEFAQWQAQQTQHDAIQQQIAALRPLLETLPTSDETEVEAESAIPDNWREIHEECLSLHSQLVAQQQQETQEKARLDQSQAHFTSALAASRFSDREAFLAALLDDETAQRLTQLKQTLEQQLQQAAALCEQATRQHEAHLALRPQGVDADVPTLQTQLHALAQRLRDNTTRQGEIRQQLRQDAESRQQQQALGQQIAEAAQLADDWGYLNSLIGSSTGDRFRKFAQGLTLDNLVWLANQQLNRLHGRYLLQRKASEALELEVVDTWQADAVRDTRTLSGGESFLVSLALALALSDLVSHKTRIDSLFLDEGFGTLDSETLDTALDALDALNASGKIIGVISHVEAMKDRIPVQIKVKKINGLGYSRLDKAFAVE
;
A
#
# COMPACT_ATOMS: atom_id res chain seq x y z
N MET A 1 18.03 21.81 -16.88
CA MET A 1 16.57 21.59 -16.87
C MET A 1 16.08 21.74 -15.44
N THR A 2 15.40 22.83 -15.14
CA THR A 2 14.86 23.13 -13.81
C THR A 2 13.61 22.28 -13.57
N LEU A 3 13.65 21.40 -12.57
CA LEU A 3 12.48 20.65 -12.09
C LEU A 3 11.33 21.62 -11.76
N THR A 4 10.14 21.30 -12.24
CA THR A 4 8.92 22.10 -11.97
C THR A 4 8.51 21.96 -10.49
N ASP A 5 7.93 23.01 -9.90
CA ASP A 5 7.56 23.04 -8.48
C ASP A 5 6.64 21.87 -8.05
N ASN A 6 5.84 21.34 -8.98
CA ASN A 6 5.00 20.16 -8.73
C ASN A 6 5.81 18.87 -8.52
N GLN A 7 6.96 18.71 -9.19
CA GLN A 7 7.82 17.54 -9.00
C GLN A 7 8.48 17.58 -7.61
N ARG A 8 8.94 18.75 -7.17
CA ARG A 8 9.49 18.93 -5.80
C ARG A 8 8.48 18.60 -4.71
N ARG A 9 7.21 18.96 -4.91
CA ARG A 9 6.13 18.73 -3.93
C ARG A 9 5.77 17.24 -3.82
N ARG A 10 5.80 16.51 -4.94
CA ARG A 10 5.63 15.05 -4.95
C ARG A 10 6.78 14.35 -4.21
N ASP A 11 8.01 14.72 -4.50
CA ASP A 11 9.19 14.10 -3.87
C ASP A 11 9.25 14.35 -2.36
N ALA A 12 8.73 15.49 -1.89
CA ALA A 12 8.58 15.78 -0.46
C ALA A 12 7.53 14.87 0.22
N LEU A 13 6.38 14.66 -0.42
CA LEU A 13 5.32 13.78 0.10
C LEU A 13 5.76 12.30 0.11
N GLU A 14 6.49 11.84 -0.91
CA GLU A 14 7.06 10.47 -0.91
C GLU A 14 8.02 10.26 0.27
N LYS A 15 8.80 11.28 0.66
CA LYS A 15 9.68 11.22 1.83
C LYS A 15 8.92 11.19 3.16
N GLU A 16 7.86 11.99 3.32
CA GLU A 16 7.02 11.96 4.53
C GLU A 16 6.32 10.61 4.71
N VAL A 17 5.81 10.02 3.63
CA VAL A 17 5.19 8.69 3.67
C VAL A 17 6.21 7.61 4.07
N ALA A 18 7.45 7.72 3.59
CA ALA A 18 8.51 6.79 3.98
C ALA A 18 8.89 6.94 5.48
N ALA A 19 8.99 8.16 5.99
CA ALA A 19 9.29 8.41 7.40
C ALA A 19 8.20 7.88 8.35
N LEU A 20 6.92 8.13 8.04
CA LEU A 20 5.80 7.61 8.81
C LEU A 20 5.73 6.08 8.81
N LYS A 21 6.17 5.44 7.73
CA LYS A 21 6.26 3.98 7.64
C LYS A 21 7.33 3.41 8.56
N GLU A 22 8.48 4.07 8.69
CA GLU A 22 9.57 3.65 9.59
C GLU A 22 9.17 3.81 11.07
N GLU A 23 8.56 4.93 11.45
CA GLU A 23 8.04 5.13 12.81
C GLU A 23 6.97 4.09 13.18
N GLY A 24 6.05 3.80 12.26
CA GLY A 24 5.02 2.78 12.46
C GLY A 24 5.59 1.38 12.69
N LEU A 25 6.69 1.02 12.01
CA LEU A 25 7.37 -0.27 12.20
C LEU A 25 8.06 -0.37 13.56
N LEU A 26 8.61 0.73 14.08
CA LEU A 26 9.31 0.77 15.36
C LEU A 26 8.34 0.63 16.54
N ILE A 27 7.21 1.32 16.48
CA ILE A 27 6.11 1.19 17.45
C ILE A 27 5.54 -0.24 17.44
N LEU A 28 5.36 -0.84 16.25
CA LEU A 28 4.90 -2.22 16.12
C LEU A 28 5.85 -3.22 16.81
N GLY A 29 7.16 -2.97 16.73
CA GLY A 29 8.19 -3.78 17.40
C GLY A 29 8.09 -3.70 18.93
N GLN A 30 7.93 -2.50 19.48
CA GLN A 30 7.79 -2.29 20.93
C GLN A 30 6.52 -2.94 21.49
N VAL A 31 5.40 -2.79 20.78
CA VAL A 31 4.13 -3.42 21.17
C VAL A 31 4.28 -4.94 21.21
N LYS A 32 4.89 -5.55 20.18
CA LYS A 32 5.10 -7.02 20.16
C LYS A 32 5.93 -7.52 21.34
N ALA A 33 6.99 -6.81 21.72
CA ALA A 33 7.84 -7.19 22.84
C ALA A 33 7.07 -7.14 24.18
N LEU A 34 6.32 -6.06 24.41
CA LEU A 34 5.49 -5.89 25.60
C LEU A 34 4.33 -6.90 25.66
N THR A 35 3.67 -7.17 24.53
CA THR A 35 2.62 -8.21 24.45
C THR A 35 3.18 -9.57 24.83
N GLN A 36 4.40 -9.91 24.39
CA GLN A 36 5.02 -11.19 24.69
C GLN A 36 5.41 -11.33 26.17
N GLN A 37 5.84 -10.24 26.81
CA GLN A 37 6.11 -10.21 28.24
C GLN A 37 4.82 -10.35 29.06
N LEU A 38 3.78 -9.58 28.71
CA LEU A 38 2.49 -9.64 29.38
C LEU A 38 1.86 -11.03 29.27
N GLN A 39 1.98 -11.69 28.12
CA GLN A 39 1.49 -13.05 27.93
C GLN A 39 2.19 -14.06 28.86
N ARG A 40 3.52 -13.96 29.02
CA ARG A 40 4.28 -14.80 29.97
C ARG A 40 3.83 -14.58 31.41
N ASP A 41 3.61 -13.33 31.78
CA ASP A 41 3.20 -12.97 33.14
C ASP A 41 1.74 -13.40 33.41
N THR A 42 0.86 -13.31 32.40
CA THR A 42 -0.53 -13.78 32.48
C THR A 42 -0.60 -15.30 32.57
N GLU A 43 0.24 -16.02 31.80
CA GLU A 43 0.39 -17.48 31.90
C GLU A 43 1.00 -17.89 33.25
N ALA A 44 1.86 -17.07 33.85
CA ALA A 44 2.37 -17.30 35.20
C ALA A 44 1.29 -17.06 36.26
N ALA A 45 0.51 -15.97 36.16
CA ALA A 45 -0.59 -15.67 37.07
C ALA A 45 -1.72 -16.71 36.97
N GLY A 46 -2.05 -17.16 35.75
CA GLY A 46 -3.01 -18.25 35.53
C GLY A 46 -2.55 -19.56 36.16
N ARG A 47 -1.27 -19.94 35.98
CA ARG A 47 -0.68 -21.09 36.66
C ARG A 47 -0.73 -20.96 38.18
N LEU A 48 -0.44 -19.77 38.73
CA LEU A 48 -0.52 -19.52 40.17
C LEU A 48 -1.96 -19.62 40.69
N ALA A 49 -2.96 -19.16 39.92
CA ALA A 49 -4.38 -19.29 40.30
C ALA A 49 -4.88 -20.75 40.19
N GLU A 50 -4.44 -21.50 39.19
CA GLU A 50 -4.71 -22.94 39.08
C GLU A 50 -4.05 -23.72 40.23
N GLU A 51 -2.80 -23.38 40.57
CA GLU A 51 -2.10 -23.92 41.74
C GLU A 51 -2.83 -23.56 43.04
N GLU A 52 -3.27 -22.31 43.21
CA GLU A 52 -4.07 -21.87 44.36
C GLU A 52 -5.37 -22.67 44.47
N GLN A 53 -6.11 -22.85 43.38
CA GLN A 53 -7.35 -23.63 43.36
C GLN A 53 -7.09 -25.11 43.63
N ALA A 54 -6.03 -25.69 43.07
CA ALA A 54 -5.65 -27.07 43.29
C ALA A 54 -5.25 -27.31 44.76
N LEU A 55 -4.46 -26.40 45.34
CA LEU A 55 -4.07 -26.42 46.75
C LEU A 55 -5.28 -26.23 47.67
N THR A 56 -6.19 -25.31 47.32
CA THR A 56 -7.45 -25.07 48.05
C THR A 56 -8.33 -26.31 48.04
N LYS A 57 -8.46 -26.99 46.89
CA LYS A 57 -9.23 -28.22 46.77
C LYS A 57 -8.57 -29.38 47.53
N ALA A 58 -7.26 -29.56 47.41
CA ALA A 58 -6.51 -30.57 48.16
C ALA A 58 -6.63 -30.35 49.67
N TRP A 59 -6.60 -29.10 50.12
CA TRP A 59 -6.85 -28.74 51.51
C TRP A 59 -8.29 -29.11 51.92
N GLN A 60 -9.31 -28.79 51.11
CA GLN A 60 -10.71 -29.11 51.43
C GLN A 60 -10.93 -30.63 51.53
N GLU A 61 -10.35 -31.41 50.62
CA GLU A 61 -10.38 -32.88 50.66
C GLU A 61 -9.68 -33.42 51.92
N THR A 62 -8.53 -32.84 52.28
CA THR A 62 -7.79 -33.22 53.49
C THR A 62 -8.57 -32.88 54.76
N CYS A 63 -9.14 -31.67 54.86
CA CYS A 63 -9.99 -31.25 55.98
C CYS A 63 -11.26 -32.10 56.11
N ALA A 64 -11.89 -32.46 54.98
CA ALA A 64 -13.02 -33.38 54.97
C ALA A 64 -12.63 -34.78 55.48
N SER A 65 -11.47 -35.31 55.08
CA SER A 65 -10.97 -36.61 55.56
C SER A 65 -10.66 -36.61 57.06
N LEU A 66 -10.20 -35.48 57.60
CA LEU A 66 -9.84 -35.30 59.00
C LEU A 66 -10.99 -34.78 59.88
N HIS A 67 -12.18 -34.55 59.30
CA HIS A 67 -13.35 -33.98 59.98
C HIS A 67 -13.09 -32.60 60.64
N ILE A 68 -12.19 -31.81 60.07
CA ILE A 68 -11.85 -30.46 60.56
C ILE A 68 -12.68 -29.44 59.79
N THR A 69 -13.48 -28.66 60.52
CA THR A 69 -14.24 -27.52 59.96
C THR A 69 -13.46 -26.24 60.20
N ARG A 70 -12.75 -25.78 59.16
CA ARG A 70 -12.06 -24.49 59.14
C ARG A 70 -12.43 -23.72 57.89
N ASP A 71 -12.41 -22.40 57.97
CA ASP A 71 -12.67 -21.51 56.84
C ASP A 71 -11.33 -20.93 56.37
N ILE A 72 -10.82 -21.44 55.26
CA ILE A 72 -9.53 -21.01 54.67
C ILE A 72 -9.57 -19.52 54.35
N ALA A 73 -10.70 -19.01 53.84
CA ALA A 73 -10.80 -17.63 53.44
C ALA A 73 -10.62 -16.72 54.66
N GLN A 74 -11.17 -17.12 55.81
CA GLN A 74 -10.98 -16.40 57.07
C GLN A 74 -9.55 -16.55 57.62
N GLU A 75 -8.93 -17.72 57.50
CA GLU A 75 -7.55 -17.95 57.96
C GLU A 75 -6.50 -17.19 57.13
N ILE A 76 -6.65 -17.18 55.79
CA ILE A 76 -5.79 -16.40 54.90
C ILE A 76 -5.95 -14.90 55.17
N ASN A 77 -7.18 -14.42 55.37
CA ASN A 77 -7.42 -13.00 55.62
C ASN A 77 -6.86 -12.56 56.98
N ASN A 78 -6.95 -13.41 58.00
CA ASN A 78 -6.29 -13.17 59.30
C ASN A 78 -4.76 -13.15 59.15
N TRP A 79 -4.18 -14.07 58.39
CA TRP A 79 -2.74 -14.09 58.13
C TRP A 79 -2.26 -12.84 57.35
N MET A 80 -3.01 -12.40 56.34
CA MET A 80 -2.73 -11.15 55.62
C MET A 80 -2.75 -9.94 56.55
N GLN A 81 -3.73 -9.84 57.45
CA GLN A 81 -3.78 -8.78 58.45
C GLN A 81 -2.61 -8.83 59.44
N GLU A 82 -2.14 -10.02 59.81
CA GLU A 82 -0.93 -10.17 60.64
C GLU A 82 0.33 -9.74 59.90
N GLN A 83 0.43 -10.03 58.59
CA GLN A 83 1.55 -9.59 57.76
C GLN A 83 1.56 -8.05 57.59
N GLU A 84 0.42 -7.42 57.31
CA GLU A 84 0.33 -5.95 57.22
C GLU A 84 0.76 -5.29 58.54
N ARG A 85 0.35 -5.84 59.68
CA ARG A 85 0.79 -5.35 61.00
C ARG A 85 2.30 -5.51 61.20
N TYR A 86 2.88 -6.60 60.72
CA TYR A 86 4.33 -6.83 60.79
C TYR A 86 5.11 -5.83 59.93
N GLU A 87 4.63 -5.52 58.72
CA GLU A 87 5.24 -4.51 57.85
C GLU A 87 5.17 -3.10 58.43
N GLN A 88 4.04 -2.73 59.05
CA GLN A 88 3.92 -1.46 59.78
C GLN A 88 4.93 -1.38 60.95
N GLN A 89 5.19 -2.48 61.65
CA GLN A 89 6.20 -2.51 62.71
C GLN A 89 7.63 -2.35 62.17
N LEU A 90 7.94 -2.95 61.02
CA LEU A 90 9.24 -2.75 60.35
C LEU A 90 9.43 -1.30 59.91
N TYR A 91 8.38 -0.67 59.39
CA TYR A 91 8.43 0.74 59.03
C TYR A 91 8.73 1.64 60.24
N GLN A 92 8.03 1.43 61.36
CA GLN A 92 8.30 2.15 62.60
C GLN A 92 9.73 1.88 63.13
N LEU A 93 10.24 0.66 63.01
CA LEU A 93 11.62 0.32 63.38
C LEU A 93 12.63 1.09 62.52
N SER A 94 12.37 1.25 61.22
CA SER A 94 13.22 2.01 60.30
C SER A 94 13.27 3.50 60.63
N GLN A 95 12.14 4.11 61.00
CA GLN A 95 12.10 5.50 61.47
C GLN A 95 12.91 5.69 62.76
N ARG A 96 12.83 4.73 63.69
CA ARG A 96 13.64 4.76 64.92
C ARG A 96 15.14 4.72 64.62
N LEU A 97 15.58 3.85 63.70
CA LEU A 97 17.00 3.76 63.31
C LEU A 97 17.52 5.06 62.70
N MET A 98 16.69 5.75 61.90
CA MET A 98 17.05 7.06 61.34
C MET A 98 17.29 8.10 62.44
N LEU A 99 16.39 8.21 63.42
CA LEU A 99 16.53 9.13 64.54
C LEU A 99 17.75 8.81 65.41
N GLN A 100 18.07 7.52 65.55
CA GLN A 100 19.23 7.05 66.31
C GLN A 100 20.56 7.46 65.66
N SER A 101 20.66 7.36 64.32
CA SER A 101 21.82 7.85 63.56
C SER A 101 22.02 9.34 63.78
N GLN A 102 20.94 10.15 63.73
CA GLN A 102 21.01 11.59 64.01
C GLN A 102 21.53 11.90 65.43
N LEU A 103 21.16 11.09 66.42
CA LEU A 103 21.66 11.25 67.79
C LEU A 103 23.15 10.93 67.90
N ASN A 104 23.62 9.88 67.23
CA ASN A 104 25.04 9.51 67.22
C ASN A 104 25.90 10.61 66.59
N ASP A 105 25.42 11.22 65.51
CA ASP A 105 26.10 12.34 64.85
C ASP A 105 26.23 13.55 65.79
N GLN A 106 25.15 13.87 66.53
CA GLN A 106 25.18 14.94 67.53
C GLN A 106 26.15 14.65 68.69
N GLN A 107 26.19 13.40 69.19
CA GLN A 107 27.14 13.00 70.24
C GLN A 107 28.60 13.05 69.77
N ALA A 108 28.86 12.77 68.49
CA ALA A 108 30.20 12.89 67.92
C ALA A 108 30.65 14.35 67.89
N LEU A 109 29.76 15.27 67.51
CA LEU A 109 30.02 16.72 67.52
C LEU A 109 30.30 17.24 68.93
N GLU A 110 29.54 16.79 69.92
CA GLU A 110 29.72 17.13 71.33
C GLU A 110 31.09 16.70 71.86
N ARG A 111 31.48 15.43 71.63
CA ARG A 111 32.81 14.94 72.03
C ARG A 111 33.94 15.72 71.38
N GLN A 112 33.76 16.14 70.12
CA GLN A 112 34.75 16.94 69.42
C GLN A 112 34.90 18.32 70.09
N ALA A 113 33.80 18.95 70.49
CA ALA A 113 33.82 20.22 71.21
C ALA A 113 34.51 20.08 72.58
N GLU A 114 34.23 19.02 73.34
CA GLU A 114 34.89 18.75 74.63
C GLU A 114 36.40 18.52 74.48
N GLN A 115 36.82 17.77 73.46
CA GLN A 115 38.25 17.52 73.19
C GLN A 115 38.98 18.82 72.82
N GLN A 116 38.37 19.66 71.97
CA GLN A 116 38.93 20.97 71.63
C GLN A 116 39.10 21.82 72.89
N LEU A 117 38.10 21.81 73.76
CA LEU A 117 38.12 22.58 74.99
C LEU A 117 39.21 22.12 75.96
N ALA A 118 39.32 20.80 76.17
CA ALA A 118 40.37 20.22 77.00
C ALA A 118 41.77 20.55 76.46
N ALA A 119 41.98 20.43 75.14
CA ALA A 119 43.23 20.80 74.50
C ALA A 119 43.58 22.27 74.71
N THR A 120 42.58 23.15 74.61
CA THR A 120 42.78 24.58 74.80
C THR A 120 43.08 24.95 76.26
N ARG A 121 42.40 24.32 77.23
CA ARG A 121 42.71 24.46 78.66
C ARG A 121 44.13 24.02 78.99
N GLN A 122 44.55 22.88 78.44
CA GLN A 122 45.91 22.38 78.64
C GLN A 122 46.95 23.33 78.01
N GLY A 123 46.66 23.91 76.84
CA GLY A 123 47.48 24.94 76.23
C GLY A 123 47.63 26.18 77.11
N LEU A 124 46.52 26.68 77.66
CA LEU A 124 46.50 27.82 78.59
C LEU A 124 47.26 27.52 79.87
N GLU A 125 47.11 26.33 80.45
CA GLU A 125 47.86 25.92 81.64
C GLU A 125 49.37 25.89 81.37
N SER A 126 49.79 25.37 80.21
CA SER A 126 51.20 25.34 79.82
C SER A 126 51.80 26.75 79.62
N ALA A 127 51.03 27.66 79.02
CA ALA A 127 51.44 29.05 78.83
C ALA A 127 51.57 29.81 80.16
N LEU A 128 50.64 29.59 81.10
CA LEU A 128 50.69 30.19 82.43
C LEU A 128 51.82 29.63 83.28
N GLN A 129 52.11 28.33 83.20
CA GLN A 129 53.25 27.72 83.91
C GLN A 129 54.60 28.31 83.47
N ALA A 130 54.77 28.61 82.17
CA ALA A 130 55.98 29.27 81.67
C ALA A 130 56.19 30.68 82.27
N LEU A 131 55.10 31.34 82.67
CA LEU A 131 55.09 32.64 83.34
C LEU A 131 55.07 32.52 84.88
N ALA A 132 55.27 31.32 85.42
CA ALA A 132 55.19 31.00 86.85
C ALA A 132 53.84 31.33 87.52
N LEU A 133 52.75 31.27 86.75
CA LEU A 133 51.38 31.51 87.20
C LEU A 133 50.57 30.21 87.21
N SER A 134 49.64 30.07 88.16
CA SER A 134 48.72 28.91 88.23
C SER A 134 47.35 29.26 87.65
N LEU A 135 46.69 28.27 87.05
CA LEU A 135 45.33 28.40 86.51
C LEU A 135 44.36 28.69 87.68
N PRO A 136 43.52 29.74 87.60
CA PRO A 136 42.49 29.99 88.60
C PRO A 136 41.41 28.88 88.61
N ALA A 137 40.72 28.73 89.74
CA ALA A 137 39.58 27.81 89.83
C ALA A 137 38.37 28.37 89.07
N GLU A 138 37.57 27.48 88.46
CA GLU A 138 36.38 27.84 87.68
C GLU A 138 35.48 28.86 88.39
N GLY A 139 35.25 30.02 87.76
CA GLY A 139 34.41 31.10 88.25
C GLY A 139 35.14 32.18 89.05
N THR A 140 36.46 32.04 89.28
CA THR A 140 37.30 33.04 89.96
C THR A 140 38.25 33.79 89.03
N GLU A 141 38.15 33.56 87.72
CA GLU A 141 39.05 34.10 86.69
C GLU A 141 39.04 35.62 86.70
N ALA A 142 37.84 36.23 86.68
CA ALA A 142 37.68 37.68 86.66
C ALA A 142 38.33 38.35 87.87
N ALA A 143 38.22 37.75 89.06
CA ALA A 143 38.88 38.26 90.27
C ALA A 143 40.40 38.08 90.21
N TRP A 144 40.87 36.97 89.65
CA TRP A 144 42.29 36.68 89.46
C TRP A 144 42.95 37.65 88.48
N LEU A 145 42.31 37.97 87.34
CA LEU A 145 42.83 38.97 86.40
C LEU A 145 42.80 40.37 86.97
N HIS A 146 41.71 40.74 87.64
CA HIS A 146 41.60 42.06 88.23
C HIS A 146 42.69 42.28 89.29
N ALA A 147 43.11 41.23 90.02
CA ALA A 147 44.27 41.30 90.91
C ALA A 147 45.58 41.55 90.13
N ARG A 148 45.81 40.84 89.01
CA ARG A 148 47.00 41.02 88.16
C ARG A 148 47.05 42.37 87.43
N GLU A 149 45.91 42.86 86.94
CA GLU A 149 45.77 44.21 86.38
C GLU A 149 46.05 45.28 87.43
N SER A 150 45.61 45.07 88.68
CA SER A 150 45.90 45.99 89.78
C SER A 150 47.38 46.02 90.16
N GLU A 151 48.05 44.86 90.16
CA GLU A 151 49.51 44.75 90.35
C GLU A 151 50.26 45.47 89.21
N PHE A 152 49.82 45.29 87.97
CA PHE A 152 50.41 45.98 86.82
C PHE A 152 50.20 47.51 86.88
N ALA A 153 49.00 47.97 87.24
CA ALA A 153 48.71 49.39 87.40
C ALA A 153 49.57 50.02 88.52
N GLN A 154 49.79 49.30 89.62
CA GLN A 154 50.70 49.73 90.69
C GLN A 154 52.15 49.82 90.19
N TRP A 155 52.62 48.81 89.47
CA TRP A 155 53.96 48.82 88.87
C TRP A 155 54.14 49.98 87.89
N GLN A 156 53.15 50.24 87.03
CA GLN A 156 53.19 51.32 86.05
C GLN A 156 53.17 52.71 86.73
N ALA A 157 52.43 52.86 87.83
CA ALA A 157 52.45 54.07 88.65
C ALA A 157 53.83 54.30 89.31
N GLN A 158 54.48 53.24 89.79
CA GLN A 158 55.84 53.32 90.33
C GLN A 158 56.86 53.65 89.23
N GLN A 159 56.73 53.07 88.04
CA GLN A 159 57.63 53.34 86.91
C GLN A 159 57.51 54.78 86.41
N THR A 160 56.29 55.31 86.28
CA THR A 160 56.08 56.71 85.89
C THR A 160 56.61 57.69 86.94
N GLN A 161 56.51 57.36 88.23
CA GLN A 161 57.19 58.11 89.30
C GLN A 161 58.71 58.03 89.16
N HIS A 162 59.26 56.86 88.89
CA HIS A 162 60.70 56.66 88.74
C HIS A 162 61.25 57.39 87.51
N ASP A 163 60.54 57.38 86.38
CA ASP A 163 60.89 58.13 85.18
C ASP A 163 60.82 59.64 85.42
N ALA A 164 59.81 60.13 86.16
CA ALA A 164 59.72 61.53 86.55
C ALA A 164 60.88 61.95 87.46
N ILE A 165 61.27 61.09 88.41
CA ILE A 165 62.43 61.30 89.29
C ILE A 165 63.73 61.27 88.46
N GLN A 166 63.88 60.34 87.51
CA GLN A 166 65.06 60.30 86.64
C GLN A 166 65.15 61.50 85.69
N GLN A 167 64.03 62.00 85.18
CA GLN A 167 64.02 63.24 84.39
C GLN A 167 64.39 64.46 85.25
N GLN A 168 63.94 64.51 86.51
CA GLN A 168 64.39 65.54 87.47
C GLN A 168 65.89 65.42 87.77
N ILE A 169 66.39 64.21 87.99
CA ILE A 169 67.82 63.94 88.22
C ILE A 169 68.63 64.31 86.97
N ALA A 170 68.18 63.96 85.76
CA ALA A 170 68.85 64.30 84.50
C ALA A 170 68.84 65.81 84.21
N ALA A 171 67.79 66.53 84.60
CA ALA A 171 67.73 68.00 84.52
C ALA A 171 68.65 68.68 85.54
N LEU A 172 68.88 68.06 86.70
CA LEU A 172 69.76 68.56 87.76
C LEU A 172 71.23 68.13 87.57
N ARG A 173 71.50 67.05 86.83
CA ARG A 173 72.86 66.50 86.56
C ARG A 173 73.82 67.51 85.91
N PRO A 174 73.44 68.31 84.89
CA PRO A 174 74.33 69.34 84.34
C PRO A 174 74.49 70.57 85.23
N LEU A 175 73.60 70.78 86.22
CA LEU A 175 73.76 71.82 87.25
C LEU A 175 74.70 71.36 88.38
N LEU A 176 74.76 70.05 88.65
CA LEU A 176 75.59 69.43 89.70
C LEU A 176 77.03 69.12 89.28
N GLU A 177 77.35 69.01 87.98
CA GLU A 177 78.73 68.82 87.49
C GLU A 177 79.63 70.09 87.55
N THR A 178 79.14 71.20 88.14
CA THR A 178 79.90 72.45 88.32
C THR A 178 80.31 72.76 89.77
N LEU A 179 80.12 71.84 90.72
CA LEU A 179 80.45 72.04 92.14
C LEU A 179 81.22 70.83 92.72
N PRO A 180 82.20 71.05 93.64
CA PRO A 180 83.11 70.02 94.15
C PRO A 180 82.43 69.03 95.11
N THR A 181 83.00 67.83 95.16
CA THR A 181 82.57 66.63 95.92
C THR A 181 82.29 66.86 97.41
N SER A 182 81.23 66.23 97.92
CA SER A 182 81.03 65.91 99.34
C SER A 182 80.15 64.64 99.48
N ASP A 183 80.45 63.85 100.50
CA ASP A 183 80.08 62.44 100.73
C ASP A 183 78.62 62.16 101.17
N GLU A 184 78.31 60.85 101.15
CA GLU A 184 77.26 60.08 101.88
C GLU A 184 75.83 60.09 101.30
N THR A 185 75.04 58.99 101.18
CA THR A 185 75.12 57.58 101.62
C THR A 185 74.06 56.72 100.86
N GLU A 186 74.33 55.42 100.74
CA GLU A 186 73.49 54.19 100.58
C GLU A 186 72.02 54.23 100.11
N VAL A 187 71.62 53.31 99.21
CA VAL A 187 70.76 52.13 99.49
C VAL A 187 70.55 51.30 98.20
N GLU A 188 70.64 49.97 98.35
CA GLU A 188 70.44 48.89 97.37
C GLU A 188 68.99 48.80 96.83
N ALA A 189 68.83 48.41 95.55
CA ALA A 189 67.75 47.50 95.11
C ALA A 189 67.97 47.01 93.66
N GLU A 190 68.16 45.69 93.54
CA GLU A 190 67.85 44.81 92.41
C GLU A 190 66.49 45.15 91.75
N SER A 191 66.16 44.81 90.51
CA SER A 191 66.74 43.94 89.48
C SER A 191 66.04 44.22 88.14
N ALA A 192 66.72 43.88 87.06
CA ALA A 192 66.31 44.06 85.68
C ALA A 192 65.01 43.30 85.31
N ILE A 193 64.18 43.92 84.45
CA ILE A 193 63.14 43.23 83.67
C ILE A 193 63.48 43.42 82.17
N PRO A 194 63.44 42.37 81.33
CA PRO A 194 63.95 42.40 79.96
C PRO A 194 62.96 43.02 78.96
N ASP A 195 63.47 43.43 77.80
CA ASP A 195 62.80 44.18 76.71
C ASP A 195 61.52 43.55 76.08
N ASN A 196 61.08 42.36 76.51
CA ASN A 196 60.03 41.58 75.83
C ASN A 196 58.62 41.68 76.47
N TRP A 197 58.41 42.60 77.42
CA TRP A 197 57.15 42.71 78.20
C TRP A 197 55.89 43.04 77.37
N ARG A 198 56.03 43.84 76.30
CA ARG A 198 54.86 44.27 75.50
C ARG A 198 54.23 43.15 74.68
N GLU A 199 55.04 42.29 74.06
CA GLU A 199 54.55 41.14 73.30
C GLU A 199 53.89 40.11 74.24
N ILE A 200 54.47 39.87 75.42
CA ILE A 200 53.91 38.97 76.43
C ILE A 200 52.56 39.48 76.97
N HIS A 201 52.39 40.80 77.10
CA HIS A 201 51.14 41.41 77.59
C HIS A 201 50.00 41.34 76.57
N GLU A 202 50.26 41.63 75.29
CA GLU A 202 49.26 41.48 74.21
C GLU A 202 48.90 39.99 73.99
N GLU A 203 49.87 39.08 74.10
CA GLU A 203 49.61 37.64 74.07
C GLU A 203 48.74 37.20 75.26
N CYS A 204 49.03 37.66 76.49
CA CYS A 204 48.23 37.34 77.68
C CYS A 204 46.78 37.84 77.58
N LEU A 205 46.54 39.04 77.05
CA LEU A 205 45.20 39.57 76.85
C LEU A 205 44.42 38.79 75.78
N SER A 206 45.08 38.43 74.68
CA SER A 206 44.46 37.60 73.64
C SER A 206 44.12 36.20 74.16
N LEU A 207 45.05 35.56 74.90
CA LEU A 207 44.86 34.26 75.53
C LEU A 207 43.77 34.29 76.59
N HIS A 208 43.65 35.40 77.33
CA HIS A 208 42.59 35.58 78.31
C HIS A 208 41.20 35.69 77.65
N SER A 209 41.08 36.49 76.58
CA SER A 209 39.82 36.57 75.82
C SER A 209 39.40 35.23 75.20
N GLN A 210 40.39 34.43 74.79
CA GLN A 210 40.19 33.07 74.31
C GLN A 210 39.75 32.12 75.44
N LEU A 211 40.35 32.24 76.64
CA LEU A 211 39.99 31.42 77.80
C LEU A 211 38.55 31.68 78.26
N VAL A 212 38.10 32.94 78.28
CA VAL A 212 36.72 33.29 78.64
C VAL A 212 35.72 32.77 77.62
N ALA A 213 36.02 32.95 76.33
CA ALA A 213 35.18 32.39 75.26
C ALA A 213 35.10 30.86 75.37
N GLN A 214 36.20 30.19 75.71
CA GLN A 214 36.25 28.74 75.89
C GLN A 214 35.51 28.27 77.14
N GLN A 215 35.61 28.94 78.28
CA GLN A 215 34.85 28.53 79.48
C GLN A 215 33.34 28.70 79.31
N GLN A 216 32.93 29.75 78.59
CA GLN A 216 31.53 29.93 78.25
C GLN A 216 31.05 28.86 77.26
N GLN A 217 31.94 28.42 76.36
CA GLN A 217 31.69 27.26 75.51
C GLN A 217 31.61 25.97 76.34
N GLU A 218 32.46 25.77 77.33
CA GLU A 218 32.45 24.56 78.18
C GLU A 218 31.17 24.39 78.97
N THR A 219 30.69 25.49 79.54
CA THR A 219 29.47 25.48 80.32
C THR A 219 28.26 25.23 79.43
N GLN A 220 28.26 25.75 78.20
CA GLN A 220 27.24 25.43 77.21
C GLN A 220 27.32 23.97 76.75
N GLU A 221 28.51 23.43 76.52
CA GLU A 221 28.68 22.02 76.11
C GLU A 221 28.36 21.05 77.26
N LYS A 222 28.74 21.34 78.51
CA LYS A 222 28.32 20.54 79.68
C LYS A 222 26.80 20.51 79.84
N ALA A 223 26.14 21.67 79.68
CA ALA A 223 24.68 21.73 79.76
C ALA A 223 24.01 20.97 78.60
N ARG A 224 24.59 21.01 77.40
CA ARG A 224 24.17 20.18 76.26
C ARG A 224 24.37 18.70 76.53
N LEU A 225 25.47 18.31 77.18
CA LEU A 225 25.77 16.91 77.51
C LEU A 225 24.80 16.36 78.51
N ASP A 226 24.51 17.11 79.58
CA ASP A 226 23.51 16.70 80.58
C ASP A 226 22.12 16.55 79.93
N GLN A 227 21.76 17.48 79.04
CA GLN A 227 20.50 17.40 78.30
C GLN A 227 20.48 16.19 77.34
N SER A 228 21.54 16.00 76.55
CA SER A 228 21.76 14.86 75.64
C SER A 228 21.68 13.52 76.36
N GLN A 229 22.32 13.42 77.52
CA GLN A 229 22.33 12.22 78.36
C GLN A 229 20.94 11.93 78.95
N ALA A 230 20.22 12.95 79.41
CA ALA A 230 18.85 12.80 79.88
C ALA A 230 17.90 12.37 78.75
N HIS A 231 18.03 12.96 77.57
CA HIS A 231 17.28 12.58 76.38
C HIS A 231 17.59 11.15 75.93
N PHE A 232 18.87 10.75 75.89
CA PHE A 232 19.29 9.39 75.55
C PHE A 232 18.73 8.36 76.54
N THR A 233 18.79 8.65 77.84
CA THR A 233 18.29 7.75 78.88
C THR A 233 16.77 7.57 78.77
N SER A 234 16.04 8.66 78.53
CA SER A 234 14.60 8.63 78.28
C SER A 234 14.25 7.84 77.01
N ALA A 235 14.98 8.05 75.92
CA ALA A 235 14.78 7.35 74.65
C ALA A 235 15.14 5.86 74.74
N LEU A 236 16.20 5.50 75.48
CA LEU A 236 16.60 4.11 75.71
C LEU A 236 15.51 3.36 76.49
N ALA A 237 14.95 3.99 77.53
CA ALA A 237 13.85 3.42 78.33
C ALA A 237 12.56 3.22 77.51
N ALA A 238 12.31 4.08 76.52
CA ALA A 238 11.22 3.91 75.56
C ALA A 238 11.53 2.87 74.45
N SER A 239 12.76 2.38 74.38
CA SER A 239 13.22 1.46 73.34
C SER A 239 13.05 -0.02 73.74
N ARG A 240 13.19 -0.93 72.78
CA ARG A 240 13.19 -2.38 73.02
C ARG A 240 14.52 -2.93 73.55
N PHE A 241 15.55 -2.09 73.67
CA PHE A 241 16.88 -2.50 74.10
C PHE A 241 17.00 -2.35 75.62
N SER A 242 17.57 -3.37 76.26
CA SER A 242 17.73 -3.41 77.72
C SER A 242 18.85 -2.52 78.24
N ASP A 243 19.91 -2.33 77.45
CA ASP A 243 21.09 -1.55 77.83
C ASP A 243 21.81 -0.93 76.61
N ARG A 244 22.80 -0.08 76.91
CA ARG A 244 23.62 0.62 75.91
C ARG A 244 24.43 -0.35 75.06
N GLU A 245 24.90 -1.46 75.60
CA GLU A 245 25.73 -2.43 74.87
C GLU A 245 24.91 -3.21 73.84
N ALA A 246 23.71 -3.66 74.19
CA ALA A 246 22.77 -4.28 73.25
C ALA A 246 22.35 -3.31 72.15
N PHE A 247 22.25 -2.02 72.46
CA PHE A 247 22.00 -0.99 71.45
C PHE A 247 23.19 -0.82 70.49
N LEU A 248 24.42 -0.68 71.01
CA LEU A 248 25.62 -0.52 70.18
C LEU A 248 25.91 -1.77 69.33
N ALA A 249 25.63 -2.97 69.85
CA ALA A 249 25.77 -4.23 69.11
C ALA A 249 24.74 -4.38 67.99
N ALA A 250 23.58 -3.72 68.10
CA ALA A 250 22.55 -3.67 67.06
C ALA A 250 22.77 -2.53 66.05
N LEU A 251 23.77 -1.67 66.28
CA LEU A 251 24.13 -0.60 65.37
C LEU A 251 24.83 -1.20 64.14
N LEU A 252 24.25 -1.02 62.96
CA LEU A 252 24.95 -1.34 61.73
C LEU A 252 26.10 -0.36 61.53
N ASP A 253 27.19 -0.83 60.94
CA ASP A 253 28.27 0.03 60.48
C ASP A 253 27.80 0.95 59.34
N ASP A 254 28.39 2.14 59.23
CA ASP A 254 27.95 3.15 58.26
C ASP A 254 28.02 2.65 56.81
N GLU A 255 28.97 1.78 56.49
CA GLU A 255 29.13 1.23 55.15
C GLU A 255 27.98 0.27 54.79
N THR A 256 27.60 -0.63 55.71
CA THR A 256 26.42 -1.48 55.52
C THR A 256 25.12 -0.70 55.56
N ALA A 257 24.98 0.31 56.42
CA ALA A 257 23.80 1.17 56.48
C ALA A 257 23.62 1.99 55.18
N GLN A 258 24.68 2.61 54.67
CA GLN A 258 24.65 3.33 53.38
C GLN A 258 24.33 2.39 52.22
N ARG A 259 24.97 1.20 52.18
CA ARG A 259 24.71 0.20 51.14
C ARG A 259 23.26 -0.27 51.15
N LEU A 260 22.70 -0.57 52.33
CA LEU A 260 21.29 -0.98 52.46
C LEU A 260 20.33 0.16 52.14
N THR A 261 20.69 1.41 52.47
CA THR A 261 19.88 2.59 52.12
C THR A 261 19.88 2.86 50.62
N GLN A 262 21.04 2.76 49.96
CA GLN A 262 21.13 2.82 48.50
C GLN A 262 20.37 1.68 47.82
N LEU A 263 20.49 0.46 48.36
CA LEU A 263 19.74 -0.69 47.87
C LEU A 263 18.23 -0.44 48.01
N LYS A 264 17.77 0.06 49.17
CA LYS A 264 16.37 0.43 49.40
C LYS A 264 15.90 1.50 48.43
N GLN A 265 16.63 2.60 48.27
CA GLN A 265 16.28 3.68 47.34
C GLN A 265 16.22 3.18 45.89
N THR A 266 17.14 2.29 45.51
CA THR A 266 17.15 1.68 44.18
C THR A 266 15.92 0.80 43.99
N LEU A 267 15.60 -0.05 44.98
CA LEU A 267 14.43 -0.91 44.95
C LEU A 267 13.12 -0.11 44.96
N GLU A 268 13.02 0.95 45.75
CA GLU A 268 11.85 1.84 45.79
C GLU A 268 11.64 2.54 44.45
N GLN A 269 12.71 3.03 43.82
CA GLN A 269 12.64 3.64 42.49
C GLN A 269 12.22 2.61 41.43
N GLN A 270 12.78 1.41 41.48
CA GLN A 270 12.39 0.31 40.59
C GLN A 270 10.91 -0.08 40.79
N LEU A 271 10.44 -0.12 42.04
CA LEU A 271 9.06 -0.45 42.38
C LEU A 271 8.09 0.64 41.91
N GLN A 272 8.44 1.92 42.09
CA GLN A 272 7.64 3.04 41.56
C GLN A 272 7.58 3.03 40.02
N GLN A 273 8.71 2.80 39.35
CA GLN A 273 8.73 2.67 37.88
C GLN A 273 7.89 1.49 37.41
N ALA A 274 8.02 0.33 38.06
CA ALA A 274 7.22 -0.86 37.74
C ALA A 274 5.72 -0.61 37.97
N ALA A 275 5.36 0.06 39.06
CA ALA A 275 3.97 0.42 39.36
C ALA A 275 3.38 1.38 38.31
N ALA A 276 4.12 2.41 37.91
CA ALA A 276 3.69 3.36 36.88
C ALA A 276 3.53 2.68 35.51
N LEU A 277 4.47 1.81 35.13
CA LEU A 277 4.39 1.03 33.90
C LEU A 277 3.20 0.05 33.93
N CYS A 278 2.96 -0.58 35.08
CA CYS A 278 1.80 -1.44 35.29
C CYS A 278 0.50 -0.66 35.10
N GLU A 279 0.34 0.47 35.79
CA GLU A 279 -0.86 1.32 35.68
C GLU A 279 -1.10 1.79 34.24
N GLN A 280 -0.04 2.20 33.53
CA GLN A 280 -0.13 2.59 32.13
C GLN A 280 -0.57 1.42 31.24
N ALA A 281 0.00 0.23 31.43
CA ALA A 281 -0.37 -0.97 30.70
C ALA A 281 -1.81 -1.39 31.00
N THR A 282 -2.26 -1.31 32.25
CA THR A 282 -3.65 -1.61 32.64
C THR A 282 -4.62 -0.65 31.95
N ARG A 283 -4.35 0.66 31.95
CA ARG A 283 -5.18 1.65 31.24
C ARG A 283 -5.24 1.39 29.74
N GLN A 284 -4.11 1.03 29.12
CA GLN A 284 -4.08 0.67 27.70
C GLN A 284 -4.86 -0.63 27.42
N HIS A 285 -4.78 -1.61 28.32
CA HIS A 285 -5.53 -2.86 28.23
C HIS A 285 -7.03 -2.63 28.35
N GLU A 286 -7.47 -1.83 29.32
CA GLU A 286 -8.88 -1.44 29.49
C GLU A 286 -9.40 -0.68 28.27
N ALA A 287 -8.63 0.28 27.73
CA ALA A 287 -8.98 0.99 26.51
C ALA A 287 -9.10 0.04 25.31
N HIS A 288 -8.21 -0.95 25.20
CA HIS A 288 -8.28 -1.98 24.17
C HIS A 288 -9.48 -2.92 24.35
N LEU A 289 -9.80 -3.31 25.59
CA LEU A 289 -10.99 -4.10 25.91
C LEU A 289 -12.28 -3.32 25.60
N ALA A 290 -12.31 -2.01 25.83
CA ALA A 290 -13.43 -1.15 25.45
C ALA A 290 -13.62 -1.06 23.92
N LEU A 291 -12.53 -1.19 23.16
CA LEU A 291 -12.54 -1.29 21.70
C LEU A 291 -12.84 -2.71 21.19
N ARG A 292 -12.97 -3.71 22.07
CA ARG A 292 -13.26 -5.10 21.68
C ARG A 292 -14.64 -5.13 20.98
N PRO A 293 -14.72 -5.61 19.74
CA PRO A 293 -15.99 -5.76 19.05
C PRO A 293 -16.93 -6.68 19.86
N GLN A 294 -18.15 -6.22 20.12
CA GLN A 294 -19.15 -7.03 20.83
C GLN A 294 -19.45 -8.31 20.04
N GLY A 295 -19.44 -9.47 20.74
CA GLY A 295 -19.82 -10.77 20.18
C GLY A 295 -18.68 -11.69 19.72
N VAL A 296 -17.42 -11.37 20.03
CA VAL A 296 -16.26 -12.22 19.67
C VAL A 296 -15.63 -12.87 20.90
N ASP A 297 -16.28 -13.91 21.44
CA ASP A 297 -15.76 -14.80 22.51
C ASP A 297 -15.01 -16.01 21.95
N ALA A 298 -14.26 -15.81 20.88
CA ALA A 298 -13.48 -16.85 20.25
C ALA A 298 -11.99 -16.65 20.57
N ASP A 299 -11.34 -17.71 21.07
CA ASP A 299 -9.90 -17.70 21.32
C ASP A 299 -9.10 -17.42 20.04
N VAL A 300 -7.89 -16.88 20.18
CA VAL A 300 -6.98 -16.58 19.07
C VAL A 300 -6.78 -17.77 18.11
N PRO A 301 -6.60 -19.02 18.56
CA PRO A 301 -6.50 -20.17 17.67
C PRO A 301 -7.78 -20.40 16.87
N THR A 302 -8.94 -20.19 17.51
CA THR A 302 -10.27 -20.33 16.90
C THR A 302 -10.48 -19.26 15.84
N LEU A 303 -10.12 -18.01 16.14
CA LEU A 303 -10.13 -16.90 15.19
C LEU A 303 -9.13 -17.09 14.06
N GLN A 304 -7.93 -17.59 14.32
CA GLN A 304 -6.95 -17.93 13.28
C GLN A 304 -7.47 -19.06 12.38
N THR A 305 -8.11 -20.08 12.95
CA THR A 305 -8.72 -21.17 12.19
C THR A 305 -9.88 -20.66 11.35
N GLN A 306 -10.74 -19.80 11.91
CA GLN A 306 -11.84 -19.15 11.19
C GLN A 306 -11.32 -18.22 10.09
N LEU A 307 -10.27 -17.45 10.35
CA LEU A 307 -9.64 -16.55 9.38
C LEU A 307 -8.96 -17.35 8.27
N HIS A 308 -8.27 -18.46 8.60
CA HIS A 308 -7.72 -19.36 7.60
C HIS A 308 -8.82 -20.00 6.75
N ALA A 309 -9.91 -20.47 7.37
CA ALA A 309 -11.07 -21.02 6.66
C ALA A 309 -11.77 -19.96 5.81
N LEU A 310 -11.89 -18.72 6.29
CA LEU A 310 -12.42 -17.59 5.52
C LEU A 310 -11.49 -17.21 4.37
N ALA A 311 -10.17 -17.22 4.58
CA ALA A 311 -9.18 -16.95 3.54
C ALA A 311 -9.14 -18.07 2.48
N GLN A 312 -9.38 -19.32 2.88
CA GLN A 312 -9.60 -20.43 1.96
C GLN A 312 -10.90 -20.24 1.19
N ARG A 313 -12.04 -20.02 1.86
CA ARG A 313 -13.33 -19.74 1.21
C ARG A 313 -13.26 -18.53 0.27
N LEU A 314 -12.52 -17.49 0.64
CA LEU A 314 -12.34 -16.29 -0.18
C LEU A 314 -11.48 -16.61 -1.40
N ARG A 315 -10.41 -17.39 -1.25
CA ARG A 315 -9.63 -17.90 -2.39
C ARG A 315 -10.50 -18.76 -3.31
N ASP A 316 -11.22 -19.73 -2.76
CA ASP A 316 -12.10 -20.62 -3.53
C ASP A 316 -13.20 -19.84 -4.26
N ASN A 317 -13.83 -18.87 -3.59
CA ASN A 317 -14.81 -17.98 -4.20
C ASN A 317 -14.18 -17.09 -5.27
N THR A 318 -12.96 -16.60 -5.08
CA THR A 318 -12.26 -15.78 -6.08
C THR A 318 -11.91 -16.61 -7.31
N THR A 319 -11.43 -17.84 -7.11
CA THR A 319 -11.16 -18.81 -8.19
C THR A 319 -12.45 -19.12 -8.94
N ARG A 320 -13.52 -19.48 -8.22
CA ARG A 320 -14.83 -19.80 -8.82
C ARG A 320 -15.46 -18.60 -9.52
N GLN A 321 -15.28 -17.40 -8.99
CA GLN A 321 -15.69 -16.17 -9.66
C GLN A 321 -14.87 -15.94 -10.94
N GLY A 322 -13.58 -16.24 -10.93
CA GLY A 322 -12.72 -16.24 -12.11
C GLY A 322 -13.20 -17.23 -13.18
N GLU A 323 -13.48 -18.47 -12.78
CA GLU A 323 -14.03 -19.53 -13.65
C GLU A 323 -15.37 -19.11 -14.26
N ILE A 324 -16.31 -18.62 -13.44
CA ILE A 324 -17.62 -18.15 -13.91
C ILE A 324 -17.46 -16.94 -14.84
N ARG A 325 -16.57 -15.98 -14.53
CA ARG A 325 -16.30 -14.85 -15.44
C ARG A 325 -15.73 -15.33 -16.77
N GLN A 326 -14.84 -16.32 -16.76
CA GLN A 326 -14.28 -16.89 -17.98
C GLN A 326 -15.36 -17.62 -18.79
N GLN A 327 -16.21 -18.42 -18.14
CA GLN A 327 -17.34 -19.09 -18.78
C GLN A 327 -18.31 -18.07 -19.40
N LEU A 328 -18.68 -17.02 -18.66
CA LEU A 328 -19.55 -15.95 -19.17
C LEU A 328 -18.93 -15.21 -20.35
N ARG A 329 -17.61 -15.00 -20.33
CA ARG A 329 -16.89 -14.39 -21.46
C ARG A 329 -16.89 -15.31 -22.68
N GLN A 330 -16.56 -16.59 -22.52
CA GLN A 330 -16.58 -17.57 -23.60
C GLN A 330 -17.98 -17.74 -24.19
N ASP A 331 -19.01 -17.73 -23.34
CA ASP A 331 -20.42 -17.80 -23.74
C ASP A 331 -20.86 -16.53 -24.47
N ALA A 332 -20.43 -15.35 -24.04
CA ALA A 332 -20.66 -14.10 -24.77
C ALA A 332 -19.96 -14.08 -26.15
N GLU A 333 -18.69 -14.49 -26.21
CA GLU A 333 -17.94 -14.63 -27.45
C GLU A 333 -18.59 -15.65 -28.39
N SER A 334 -19.04 -16.80 -27.86
CA SER A 334 -19.76 -17.83 -28.62
C SER A 334 -21.10 -17.32 -29.15
N ARG A 335 -21.88 -16.59 -28.34
CA ARG A 335 -23.13 -15.95 -28.80
C ARG A 335 -22.89 -14.95 -29.92
N GLN A 336 -21.84 -14.14 -29.82
CA GLN A 336 -21.49 -13.17 -30.87
C GLN A 336 -21.10 -13.89 -32.17
N GLN A 337 -20.30 -14.96 -32.07
CA GLN A 337 -19.94 -15.79 -33.23
C GLN A 337 -21.16 -16.48 -33.83
N GLN A 338 -22.05 -17.04 -33.01
CA GLN A 338 -23.30 -17.65 -33.47
C GLN A 338 -24.22 -16.63 -34.15
N GLN A 339 -24.31 -15.41 -33.65
CA GLN A 339 -25.09 -14.34 -34.28
C GLN A 339 -24.50 -13.96 -35.65
N ALA A 340 -23.17 -13.80 -35.74
CA ALA A 340 -22.49 -13.51 -36.99
C ALA A 340 -22.67 -14.64 -38.02
N LEU A 341 -22.52 -15.90 -37.59
CA LEU A 341 -22.78 -17.07 -38.43
C LEU A 341 -24.25 -17.14 -38.86
N GLY A 342 -25.19 -16.83 -37.97
CA GLY A 342 -26.61 -16.78 -38.30
C GLY A 342 -26.93 -15.74 -39.37
N GLN A 343 -26.29 -14.57 -39.32
CA GLN A 343 -26.40 -13.55 -40.38
C GLN A 343 -25.83 -14.04 -41.70
N GLN A 344 -24.64 -14.65 -41.69
CA GLN A 344 -24.02 -15.22 -42.89
C GLN A 344 -24.88 -16.33 -43.51
N ILE A 345 -25.49 -17.19 -42.68
CA ILE A 345 -26.41 -18.24 -43.15
C ILE A 345 -27.66 -17.61 -43.77
N ALA A 346 -28.23 -16.57 -43.15
CA ALA A 346 -29.40 -15.89 -43.70
C ALA A 346 -29.10 -15.22 -45.05
N GLU A 347 -27.96 -14.54 -45.17
CA GLU A 347 -27.49 -13.93 -46.42
C GLU A 347 -27.23 -15.00 -47.50
N ALA A 348 -26.57 -16.11 -47.14
CA ALA A 348 -26.33 -17.21 -48.05
C ALA A 348 -27.62 -17.91 -48.47
N ALA A 349 -28.62 -18.02 -47.58
CA ALA A 349 -29.93 -18.57 -47.89
C ALA A 349 -30.70 -17.68 -48.87
N GLN A 350 -30.71 -16.36 -48.66
CA GLN A 350 -31.31 -15.42 -49.61
C GLN A 350 -30.64 -15.50 -50.99
N LEU A 351 -29.31 -15.52 -51.01
CA LEU A 351 -28.56 -15.67 -52.26
C LEU A 351 -28.86 -17.01 -52.93
N ALA A 352 -28.97 -18.10 -52.17
CA ALA A 352 -29.36 -19.40 -52.70
C ALA A 352 -30.80 -19.40 -53.26
N ASP A 353 -31.73 -18.72 -52.61
CA ASP A 353 -33.10 -18.53 -53.10
C ASP A 353 -33.12 -17.72 -54.40
N ASP A 354 -32.35 -16.64 -54.49
CA ASP A 354 -32.20 -15.83 -55.71
C ASP A 354 -31.60 -16.64 -56.86
N TRP A 355 -30.54 -17.42 -56.60
CA TRP A 355 -29.98 -18.34 -57.59
C TRP A 355 -30.96 -19.45 -57.96
N GLY A 356 -31.73 -19.95 -57.00
CA GLY A 356 -32.80 -20.92 -57.23
C GLY A 356 -33.88 -20.37 -58.14
N TYR A 357 -34.32 -19.13 -57.90
CA TYR A 357 -35.28 -18.41 -58.73
C TYR A 357 -34.73 -18.17 -60.13
N LEU A 358 -33.50 -17.65 -60.27
CA LEU A 358 -32.86 -17.46 -61.56
C LEU A 358 -32.68 -18.78 -62.31
N ASN A 359 -32.32 -19.85 -61.58
CA ASN A 359 -32.21 -21.18 -62.15
C ASN A 359 -33.57 -21.74 -62.61
N SER A 360 -34.68 -21.38 -61.94
CA SER A 360 -36.03 -21.72 -62.41
C SER A 360 -36.38 -20.99 -63.72
N LEU A 361 -36.02 -19.70 -63.83
CA LEU A 361 -36.34 -18.88 -65.00
C LEU A 361 -35.53 -19.27 -66.24
N ILE A 362 -34.20 -19.36 -66.10
CA ILE A 362 -33.28 -19.50 -67.25
C ILE A 362 -32.22 -20.59 -67.06
N GLY A 363 -32.20 -21.22 -65.89
CA GLY A 363 -31.17 -22.19 -65.52
C GLY A 363 -31.26 -23.50 -66.27
N SER A 364 -30.10 -23.97 -66.71
CA SER A 364 -29.91 -25.31 -67.27
C SER A 364 -28.41 -25.63 -67.19
N SER A 365 -28.06 -26.86 -66.87
CA SER A 365 -26.66 -27.30 -66.77
C SER A 365 -25.88 -27.15 -68.08
N THR A 366 -26.58 -27.18 -69.21
CA THR A 366 -26.04 -27.03 -70.56
C THR A 366 -26.20 -25.62 -71.15
N GLY A 367 -26.95 -24.73 -70.47
CA GLY A 367 -27.28 -23.38 -70.97
C GLY A 367 -28.39 -23.35 -72.03
N ASP A 368 -29.06 -24.48 -72.29
CA ASP A 368 -30.05 -24.61 -73.36
C ASP A 368 -31.32 -23.79 -73.12
N ARG A 369 -31.77 -23.63 -71.86
CA ARG A 369 -33.03 -22.92 -71.55
C ARG A 369 -32.95 -21.44 -71.94
N PHE A 370 -31.92 -20.73 -71.48
CA PHE A 370 -31.68 -19.34 -71.88
C PHE A 370 -31.43 -19.20 -73.38
N ARG A 371 -30.64 -20.12 -73.97
CA ARG A 371 -30.36 -20.11 -75.41
C ARG A 371 -31.64 -20.23 -76.23
N LYS A 372 -32.52 -21.18 -75.90
CA LYS A 372 -33.82 -21.36 -76.57
C LYS A 372 -34.72 -20.14 -76.42
N PHE A 373 -34.73 -19.51 -75.25
CA PHE A 373 -35.49 -18.26 -75.04
C PHE A 373 -34.98 -17.14 -75.96
N ALA A 374 -33.67 -16.88 -75.99
CA ALA A 374 -33.06 -15.87 -76.86
C ALA A 374 -33.22 -16.18 -78.36
N GLN A 375 -33.08 -17.47 -78.73
CA GLN A 375 -33.36 -17.94 -80.09
C GLN A 375 -34.83 -17.77 -80.45
N GLY A 376 -35.74 -17.95 -79.50
CA GLY A 376 -37.16 -17.70 -79.65
C GLY A 376 -37.45 -16.25 -80.07
N LEU A 377 -36.88 -15.27 -79.36
CA LEU A 377 -37.00 -13.86 -79.73
C LEU A 377 -36.43 -13.56 -81.13
N THR A 378 -35.32 -14.22 -81.47
CA THR A 378 -34.69 -14.07 -82.80
C THR A 378 -35.57 -14.68 -83.88
N LEU A 379 -36.19 -15.83 -83.60
CA LEU A 379 -37.14 -16.50 -84.49
C LEU A 379 -38.40 -15.67 -84.67
N ASP A 380 -38.92 -15.01 -83.62
CA ASP A 380 -40.09 -14.12 -83.72
C ASP A 380 -39.81 -12.95 -84.68
N ASN A 381 -38.61 -12.36 -84.61
CA ASN A 381 -38.18 -11.34 -85.57
C ASN A 381 -38.01 -11.89 -86.99
N LEU A 382 -37.46 -13.09 -87.12
CA LEU A 382 -37.33 -13.78 -88.41
C LEU A 382 -38.71 -14.02 -89.04
N VAL A 383 -39.68 -14.52 -88.25
CA VAL A 383 -41.05 -14.78 -88.68
C VAL A 383 -41.72 -13.50 -89.13
N TRP A 384 -41.52 -12.39 -88.42
CA TRP A 384 -42.03 -11.08 -88.82
C TRP A 384 -41.48 -10.65 -90.20
N LEU A 385 -40.16 -10.73 -90.41
CA LEU A 385 -39.53 -10.45 -91.70
C LEU A 385 -40.01 -11.41 -92.80
N ALA A 386 -40.14 -12.71 -92.49
CA ALA A 386 -40.62 -13.72 -93.42
C ALA A 386 -42.06 -13.46 -93.85
N ASN A 387 -42.92 -13.01 -92.93
CA ASN A 387 -44.29 -12.62 -93.24
C ASN A 387 -44.35 -11.39 -94.14
N GLN A 388 -43.43 -10.44 -93.98
CA GLN A 388 -43.32 -9.30 -94.90
C GLN A 388 -43.00 -9.77 -96.33
N GLN A 389 -42.13 -10.78 -96.48
CA GLN A 389 -41.79 -11.35 -97.79
C GLN A 389 -42.91 -12.25 -98.33
N LEU A 390 -43.55 -13.09 -97.49
CA LEU A 390 -44.70 -13.92 -97.87
C LEU A 390 -45.88 -13.09 -98.37
N ASN A 391 -46.14 -11.95 -97.73
CA ASN A 391 -47.17 -11.01 -98.17
C ASN A 391 -46.87 -10.41 -99.55
N ARG A 392 -45.59 -10.25 -99.92
CA ARG A 392 -45.19 -9.82 -101.26
C ARG A 392 -45.28 -10.93 -102.30
N LEU A 393 -45.05 -12.19 -101.89
CA LEU A 393 -45.01 -13.35 -102.78
C LEU A 393 -46.38 -13.91 -103.13
N HIS A 394 -47.26 -14.14 -102.15
CA HIS A 394 -48.55 -14.82 -102.41
C HIS A 394 -49.66 -14.40 -101.43
N GLY A 395 -49.36 -13.77 -100.29
CA GLY A 395 -50.35 -13.14 -99.38
C GLY A 395 -51.36 -14.07 -98.69
N ARG A 396 -51.37 -15.37 -99.01
CA ARG A 396 -52.29 -16.38 -98.46
C ARG A 396 -51.80 -16.98 -97.14
N TYR A 397 -50.49 -17.12 -97.00
CA TYR A 397 -49.88 -17.81 -95.88
C TYR A 397 -49.10 -16.85 -95.01
N LEU A 398 -49.33 -16.92 -93.69
CA LEU A 398 -48.50 -16.29 -92.69
C LEU A 398 -47.84 -17.36 -91.83
N LEU A 399 -46.62 -17.09 -91.39
CA LEU A 399 -45.90 -17.87 -90.41
C LEU A 399 -46.20 -17.34 -89.02
N GLN A 400 -46.36 -18.24 -88.07
CA GLN A 400 -46.37 -17.91 -86.65
C GLN A 400 -45.50 -18.92 -85.91
N ARG A 401 -44.95 -18.51 -84.77
CA ARG A 401 -44.24 -19.42 -83.89
C ARG A 401 -45.24 -20.16 -83.00
N LYS A 402 -45.05 -21.47 -82.87
CA LYS A 402 -45.84 -22.29 -81.95
C LYS A 402 -45.56 -21.90 -80.50
N ALA A 403 -46.59 -21.85 -79.67
CA ALA A 403 -46.49 -21.59 -78.23
C ALA A 403 -45.94 -22.82 -77.46
N SER A 404 -44.71 -23.23 -77.80
CA SER A 404 -44.00 -24.37 -77.23
C SER A 404 -42.55 -23.99 -76.91
N GLU A 405 -41.90 -24.75 -76.02
CA GLU A 405 -40.46 -24.65 -75.77
C GLU A 405 -39.62 -25.08 -76.98
N ALA A 406 -40.21 -25.82 -77.92
CA ALA A 406 -39.60 -26.13 -79.20
C ALA A 406 -39.66 -24.93 -80.14
N LEU A 407 -38.55 -24.64 -80.84
CA LEU A 407 -38.46 -23.59 -81.86
C LEU A 407 -39.14 -24.04 -83.16
N GLU A 408 -40.45 -24.24 -83.09
CA GLU A 408 -41.30 -24.73 -84.19
C GLU A 408 -42.12 -23.60 -84.80
N LEU A 409 -42.32 -23.68 -86.11
CA LEU A 409 -43.15 -22.76 -86.89
C LEU A 409 -44.45 -23.44 -87.30
N GLU A 410 -45.52 -22.66 -87.37
CA GLU A 410 -46.83 -23.02 -87.88
C GLU A 410 -47.22 -22.06 -89.00
N VAL A 411 -48.09 -22.53 -89.90
CA VAL A 411 -48.61 -21.72 -91.00
C VAL A 411 -50.07 -21.40 -90.74
N VAL A 412 -50.43 -20.13 -90.89
CA VAL A 412 -51.79 -19.61 -90.83
C VAL A 412 -52.27 -19.39 -92.26
N ASP A 413 -53.34 -20.09 -92.66
CA ASP A 413 -53.98 -19.93 -93.96
C ASP A 413 -55.09 -18.87 -93.87
N THR A 414 -54.83 -17.68 -94.40
CA THR A 414 -55.75 -16.53 -94.31
C THR A 414 -57.03 -16.73 -95.12
N TRP A 415 -57.01 -17.62 -96.11
CA TRP A 415 -58.20 -17.95 -96.92
C TRP A 415 -59.12 -18.96 -96.25
N GLN A 416 -58.64 -19.63 -95.20
CA GLN A 416 -59.42 -20.56 -94.40
C GLN A 416 -59.71 -20.03 -92.99
N ALA A 417 -60.12 -18.75 -92.90
CA ALA A 417 -60.46 -18.10 -91.64
C ALA A 417 -59.34 -18.23 -90.59
N ASP A 418 -58.10 -17.97 -91.00
CA ASP A 418 -56.89 -18.05 -90.18
C ASP A 418 -56.66 -19.43 -89.53
N ALA A 419 -56.96 -20.50 -90.27
CA ALA A 419 -56.70 -21.86 -89.82
C ALA A 419 -55.19 -22.11 -89.64
N VAL A 420 -54.81 -22.56 -88.44
CA VAL A 420 -53.44 -22.91 -88.08
C VAL A 420 -53.12 -24.34 -88.51
N ARG A 421 -52.02 -24.52 -89.24
CA ARG A 421 -51.57 -25.81 -89.77
C ARG A 421 -50.09 -26.03 -89.47
N ASP A 422 -49.72 -27.29 -89.29
CA ASP A 422 -48.30 -27.68 -89.21
C ASP A 422 -47.65 -27.53 -90.59
N THR A 423 -46.43 -27.00 -90.63
CA THR A 423 -45.59 -26.87 -91.84
C THR A 423 -45.46 -28.16 -92.64
N ARG A 424 -45.60 -29.33 -91.98
CA ARG A 424 -45.55 -30.65 -92.63
C ARG A 424 -46.73 -30.96 -93.56
N THR A 425 -47.81 -30.18 -93.47
CA THR A 425 -49.05 -30.40 -94.24
C THR A 425 -49.15 -29.56 -95.51
N LEU A 426 -48.12 -28.75 -95.79
CA LEU A 426 -48.04 -27.92 -96.99
C LEU A 426 -47.75 -28.76 -98.24
N SER A 427 -48.29 -28.34 -99.39
CA SER A 427 -47.95 -28.91 -100.69
C SER A 427 -46.53 -28.51 -101.12
N GLY A 428 -45.99 -29.19 -102.15
CA GLY A 428 -44.62 -28.94 -102.63
C GLY A 428 -44.34 -27.48 -103.02
N GLY A 429 -45.27 -26.83 -103.71
CA GLY A 429 -45.15 -25.42 -104.09
C GLY A 429 -45.29 -24.46 -102.90
N GLU A 430 -46.16 -24.78 -101.95
CA GLU A 430 -46.36 -23.97 -100.73
C GLU A 430 -45.14 -24.03 -99.80
N SER A 431 -44.57 -25.22 -99.63
CA SER A 431 -43.33 -25.41 -98.89
C SER A 431 -42.16 -24.64 -99.53
N PHE A 432 -42.13 -24.55 -100.87
CA PHE A 432 -41.11 -23.78 -101.58
C PHE A 432 -41.22 -22.28 -101.31
N LEU A 433 -42.43 -21.70 -101.42
CA LEU A 433 -42.66 -20.28 -101.12
C LEU A 433 -42.32 -19.92 -99.68
N VAL A 434 -42.74 -20.75 -98.73
CA VAL A 434 -42.42 -20.57 -97.30
C VAL A 434 -40.91 -20.62 -97.07
N SER A 435 -40.21 -21.59 -97.67
CA SER A 435 -38.75 -21.71 -97.56
C SER A 435 -38.01 -20.53 -98.20
N LEU A 436 -38.50 -20.06 -99.35
CA LEU A 436 -37.94 -18.90 -100.05
C LEU A 436 -38.09 -17.63 -99.20
N ALA A 437 -39.29 -17.36 -98.69
CA ALA A 437 -39.53 -16.20 -97.82
C ALA A 437 -38.69 -16.24 -96.54
N LEU A 438 -38.52 -17.43 -95.94
CA LEU A 438 -37.67 -17.64 -94.78
C LEU A 438 -36.19 -17.40 -95.08
N ALA A 439 -35.69 -17.89 -96.24
CA ALA A 439 -34.31 -17.68 -96.67
C ALA A 439 -34.00 -16.19 -96.93
N LEU A 440 -34.96 -15.48 -97.53
CA LEU A 440 -34.88 -14.03 -97.76
C LEU A 440 -34.91 -13.25 -96.44
N ALA A 441 -35.82 -13.59 -95.54
CA ALA A 441 -35.88 -13.01 -94.20
C ALA A 441 -34.62 -13.26 -93.38
N LEU A 442 -34.02 -14.45 -93.50
CA LEU A 442 -32.74 -14.78 -92.85
C LEU A 442 -31.60 -13.93 -93.42
N SER A 443 -31.55 -13.73 -94.74
CA SER A 443 -30.60 -12.82 -95.39
C SER A 443 -30.73 -11.39 -94.86
N ASP A 444 -31.95 -10.91 -94.65
CA ASP A 444 -32.21 -9.57 -94.10
C ASP A 444 -31.84 -9.47 -92.62
N LEU A 445 -32.19 -10.48 -91.81
CA LEU A 445 -31.92 -10.53 -90.37
C LEU A 445 -30.41 -10.51 -90.06
N VAL A 446 -29.60 -11.25 -90.83
CA VAL A 446 -28.14 -11.37 -90.59
C VAL A 446 -27.37 -10.14 -91.11
N SER A 447 -27.94 -9.39 -92.05
CA SER A 447 -27.31 -8.22 -92.70
C SER A 447 -26.83 -7.14 -91.71
N HIS A 448 -27.43 -7.04 -90.52
CA HIS A 448 -27.02 -6.09 -89.48
C HIS A 448 -25.68 -6.39 -88.79
N LYS A 449 -25.23 -7.66 -88.76
CA LYS A 449 -23.95 -8.07 -88.13
C LYS A 449 -22.93 -8.58 -89.14
N THR A 450 -23.38 -9.17 -90.25
CA THR A 450 -22.51 -9.71 -91.30
C THR A 450 -23.28 -9.65 -92.60
N ARG A 451 -22.81 -8.86 -93.57
CA ARG A 451 -23.53 -8.65 -94.83
C ARG A 451 -23.46 -9.94 -95.66
N ILE A 452 -24.57 -10.67 -95.77
CA ILE A 452 -24.71 -11.78 -96.73
C ILE A 452 -25.26 -11.17 -98.02
N ASP A 453 -24.37 -10.89 -98.96
CA ASP A 453 -24.71 -10.25 -100.24
C ASP A 453 -25.00 -11.26 -101.36
N SER A 454 -24.92 -12.57 -101.10
CA SER A 454 -25.20 -13.62 -102.08
C SER A 454 -26.12 -14.73 -101.56
N LEU A 455 -27.07 -15.16 -102.40
CA LEU A 455 -27.99 -16.27 -102.13
C LEU A 455 -28.06 -17.18 -103.35
N PHE A 456 -27.89 -18.49 -103.16
CA PHE A 456 -28.06 -19.49 -104.22
C PHE A 456 -29.31 -20.33 -103.95
N LEU A 457 -30.21 -20.40 -104.93
CA LEU A 457 -31.42 -21.19 -104.91
C LEU A 457 -31.26 -22.34 -105.90
N ASP A 458 -31.31 -23.58 -105.41
CA ASP A 458 -31.16 -24.78 -106.23
C ASP A 458 -32.49 -25.54 -106.26
N GLU A 459 -33.06 -25.69 -107.46
CA GLU A 459 -34.23 -26.51 -107.81
C GLU A 459 -35.46 -26.48 -106.86
N GLY A 460 -36.60 -26.04 -107.37
CA GLY A 460 -37.86 -25.99 -106.61
C GLY A 460 -38.98 -25.23 -107.31
N PHE A 461 -38.61 -24.39 -108.28
CA PHE A 461 -39.51 -23.69 -109.19
C PHE A 461 -40.37 -24.62 -110.08
N GLY A 462 -39.95 -25.87 -110.29
CA GLY A 462 -40.71 -26.85 -111.09
C GLY A 462 -41.96 -27.40 -110.41
N THR A 463 -42.13 -27.14 -109.10
CA THR A 463 -43.33 -27.54 -108.33
C THR A 463 -44.36 -26.42 -108.22
N LEU A 464 -44.04 -25.23 -108.77
CA LEU A 464 -44.94 -24.08 -108.82
C LEU A 464 -45.76 -24.12 -110.10
N ASP A 465 -47.00 -23.67 -110.01
CA ASP A 465 -47.81 -23.29 -111.15
C ASP A 465 -47.28 -21.98 -111.78
N SER A 466 -47.67 -21.71 -113.03
CA SER A 466 -47.13 -20.58 -113.80
C SER A 466 -47.37 -19.21 -113.16
N GLU A 467 -48.51 -19.02 -112.50
CA GLU A 467 -48.87 -17.74 -111.86
C GLU A 467 -48.03 -17.48 -110.61
N THR A 468 -47.84 -18.50 -109.78
CA THR A 468 -46.96 -18.43 -108.61
C THR A 468 -45.50 -18.27 -109.00
N LEU A 469 -45.06 -18.89 -110.10
CA LEU A 469 -43.70 -18.77 -110.61
C LEU A 469 -43.38 -17.33 -111.05
N ASP A 470 -44.28 -16.68 -111.78
CA ASP A 470 -44.11 -15.28 -112.19
C ASP A 470 -44.00 -14.35 -110.98
N THR A 471 -44.86 -14.53 -109.98
CA THR A 471 -44.84 -13.69 -108.77
C THR A 471 -43.56 -13.91 -107.93
N ALA A 472 -43.06 -15.15 -107.87
CA ALA A 472 -41.78 -15.44 -107.23
C ALA A 472 -40.61 -14.79 -107.97
N LEU A 473 -40.61 -14.79 -109.31
CA LEU A 473 -39.59 -14.12 -110.12
C LEU A 473 -39.59 -12.61 -109.93
N ASP A 474 -40.76 -11.96 -109.92
CA ASP A 474 -40.88 -10.52 -109.67
C ASP A 474 -40.32 -10.13 -108.30
N ALA A 475 -40.52 -10.97 -107.28
CA ALA A 475 -39.94 -10.75 -105.95
C ALA A 475 -38.41 -10.91 -105.93
N LEU A 476 -37.86 -11.87 -106.69
CA LEU A 476 -36.41 -12.03 -106.84
C LEU A 476 -35.78 -10.83 -107.56
N ASP A 477 -36.45 -10.28 -108.58
CA ASP A 477 -36.00 -9.07 -109.28
C ASP A 477 -35.98 -7.85 -108.36
N ALA A 478 -37.02 -7.68 -107.53
CA ALA A 478 -37.07 -6.62 -106.52
C ALA A 478 -35.89 -6.71 -105.52
N LEU A 479 -35.45 -7.92 -105.20
CA LEU A 479 -34.30 -8.16 -104.32
C LEU A 479 -32.96 -7.95 -105.02
N ASN A 480 -32.83 -8.32 -106.29
CA ASN A 480 -31.65 -7.99 -107.09
C ASN A 480 -31.47 -6.46 -107.17
N ALA A 481 -32.56 -5.70 -107.33
CA ALA A 481 -32.56 -4.24 -107.30
C ALA A 481 -32.08 -3.65 -105.94
N SER A 482 -32.18 -4.42 -104.85
CA SER A 482 -31.66 -4.03 -103.53
C SER A 482 -30.14 -4.20 -103.38
N GLY A 483 -29.46 -4.70 -104.42
CA GLY A 483 -28.00 -4.87 -104.46
C GLY A 483 -27.52 -6.25 -103.97
N LYS A 484 -28.42 -7.23 -103.83
CA LYS A 484 -28.09 -8.62 -103.47
C LYS A 484 -27.90 -9.47 -104.72
N ILE A 485 -26.87 -10.31 -104.74
CA ILE A 485 -26.58 -11.24 -105.84
C ILE A 485 -27.37 -12.54 -105.61
N ILE A 486 -28.39 -12.79 -106.43
CA ILE A 486 -29.18 -14.03 -106.36
C ILE A 486 -28.78 -14.94 -107.52
N GLY A 487 -28.27 -16.13 -107.21
CA GLY A 487 -28.02 -17.19 -108.19
C GLY A 487 -29.15 -18.21 -108.15
N VAL A 488 -29.69 -18.59 -109.30
CA VAL A 488 -30.76 -19.58 -109.40
C VAL A 488 -30.34 -20.72 -110.33
N ILE A 489 -30.54 -21.96 -109.87
CA ILE A 489 -30.35 -23.18 -110.64
C ILE A 489 -31.74 -23.78 -110.89
N SER A 490 -32.14 -23.87 -112.15
CA SER A 490 -33.43 -24.41 -112.53
C SER A 490 -33.41 -25.04 -113.92
N HIS A 491 -34.17 -26.12 -114.08
CA HIS A 491 -34.47 -26.73 -115.37
C HIS A 491 -35.77 -26.22 -116.02
N VAL A 492 -36.53 -25.33 -115.35
CA VAL A 492 -37.82 -24.82 -115.82
C VAL A 492 -37.62 -23.86 -116.99
N GLU A 493 -38.30 -24.12 -118.11
CA GLU A 493 -38.11 -23.32 -119.32
C GLU A 493 -38.61 -21.88 -119.17
N ALA A 494 -39.69 -21.65 -118.42
CA ALA A 494 -40.24 -20.32 -118.15
C ALA A 494 -39.23 -19.37 -117.46
N MET A 495 -38.26 -19.89 -116.71
CA MET A 495 -37.19 -19.11 -116.08
C MET A 495 -36.17 -18.58 -117.08
N LYS A 496 -35.96 -19.30 -118.21
CA LYS A 496 -34.95 -18.96 -119.23
C LYS A 496 -35.25 -17.64 -119.93
N ASP A 497 -36.51 -17.26 -120.03
CA ASP A 497 -36.92 -16.04 -120.75
C ASP A 497 -36.86 -14.79 -119.85
N ARG A 498 -36.95 -14.98 -118.53
CA ARG A 498 -36.98 -13.89 -117.54
C ARG A 498 -35.59 -13.47 -117.04
N ILE A 499 -34.64 -14.41 -116.94
CA ILE A 499 -33.27 -14.13 -116.45
C ILE A 499 -32.29 -14.09 -117.64
N PRO A 500 -31.83 -12.90 -118.09
CA PRO A 500 -31.00 -12.79 -119.29
C PRO A 500 -29.56 -13.31 -119.11
N VAL A 501 -29.01 -13.22 -117.89
CA VAL A 501 -27.64 -13.67 -117.57
C VAL A 501 -27.68 -15.14 -117.16
N GLN A 502 -27.10 -16.02 -117.98
CA GLN A 502 -27.23 -17.47 -117.80
C GLN A 502 -25.88 -18.19 -117.89
N ILE A 503 -25.69 -19.17 -117.02
CA ILE A 503 -24.59 -20.14 -117.10
C ILE A 503 -25.18 -21.45 -117.64
N LYS A 504 -25.03 -21.68 -118.96
CA LYS A 504 -25.60 -22.86 -119.62
C LYS A 504 -24.66 -24.07 -119.51
N VAL A 505 -25.10 -25.11 -118.83
CA VAL A 505 -24.41 -26.41 -118.76
C VAL A 505 -24.86 -27.29 -119.92
N LYS A 506 -23.92 -27.75 -120.76
CA LYS A 506 -24.18 -28.70 -121.86
C LYS A 506 -23.61 -30.06 -121.51
N LYS A 507 -24.41 -31.12 -121.60
CA LYS A 507 -23.94 -32.51 -121.46
C LYS A 507 -23.17 -32.92 -122.72
N ILE A 508 -22.03 -33.61 -122.55
CA ILE A 508 -21.28 -34.18 -123.67
C ILE A 508 -21.72 -35.65 -123.81
N ASN A 509 -22.30 -36.00 -124.96
CA ASN A 509 -22.99 -37.27 -125.17
C ASN A 509 -22.09 -38.49 -124.87
N GLY A 510 -22.59 -39.41 -124.03
CA GLY A 510 -22.07 -40.77 -123.85
C GLY A 510 -20.88 -40.96 -122.90
N LEU A 511 -20.31 -39.90 -122.32
CA LEU A 511 -19.08 -39.99 -121.52
C LEU A 511 -19.22 -39.58 -120.04
N GLY A 512 -20.42 -39.18 -119.59
CA GLY A 512 -20.65 -38.75 -118.20
C GLY A 512 -20.08 -37.38 -117.83
N TYR A 513 -19.49 -36.64 -118.77
CA TYR A 513 -18.97 -35.28 -118.57
C TYR A 513 -19.96 -34.20 -119.03
N SER A 514 -19.96 -33.07 -118.32
CA SER A 514 -20.68 -31.84 -118.70
C SER A 514 -19.70 -30.69 -118.87
N ARG A 515 -20.02 -29.72 -119.74
CA ARG A 515 -19.16 -28.56 -120.05
C ARG A 515 -19.96 -27.26 -120.02
N LEU A 516 -19.32 -26.20 -119.52
CA LEU A 516 -19.80 -24.83 -119.58
C LEU A 516 -19.36 -24.14 -120.89
N ASP A 517 -19.80 -22.90 -121.11
CA ASP A 517 -19.32 -22.10 -122.24
C ASP A 517 -17.80 -21.91 -122.18
N LYS A 518 -17.16 -21.82 -123.36
CA LYS A 518 -15.70 -21.66 -123.48
C LYS A 518 -15.20 -20.40 -122.79
N ALA A 519 -16.03 -19.36 -122.66
CA ALA A 519 -15.70 -18.13 -121.95
C ALA A 519 -15.37 -18.33 -120.46
N PHE A 520 -15.77 -19.47 -119.87
CA PHE A 520 -15.51 -19.80 -118.47
C PHE A 520 -14.36 -20.84 -118.32
N ALA A 521 -13.70 -21.24 -119.40
CA ALA A 521 -12.55 -22.13 -119.32
C ALA A 521 -11.35 -21.35 -118.76
N VAL A 522 -10.77 -21.84 -117.66
CA VAL A 522 -9.50 -21.34 -117.13
C VAL A 522 -8.38 -21.96 -117.97
N GLU A 523 -7.42 -21.14 -118.43
CA GLU A 523 -6.25 -21.60 -119.20
C GLU A 523 -5.31 -22.50 -118.38
#